data_AF-R6GTZ7-F1
#
_entry.id   AF-R6GTZ7-F1
#
_cell.length_a   1.000
_cell.length_b   1.000
_cell.length_c   1.000
_cell.angle_alpha   90.00
_cell.angle_beta   90.00
_cell.angle_gamma   90.00
#
_symmetry.space_group_name_H-M   'P 1'
#
loop_
_entity.id
_entity.type
_entity.pdbx_description
1 polymer ?
#
loop_
_entity_poly.entity_id
_entity_poly.type
_entity_poly.pdbx_seq_one_letter_code
_entity_poly.pdbx_strand_id
1 'polypeptide(L)'
;MKKIDENTSYEELLKQKQICMVELGALCVATSVLTTILRNPAPFIPFLGITHELTSKMKKIENTMSENDEDIKAIKIIYDEILENTIKEFKKFELNNPIETYQFFDYIFRHGYFSYDMNYYHPLKMSELKTLTMEEILFLNGHGVCRHVATFLNKIYESFEYDSNIALGHLNTIDSEKLHKFMDICKQNPTFTSEEINKKLIIEYLKPQIFTKLNYKKSGGYSNHALIRVNFESMTLLTDPATENIFYSVMNDIYQAISTSENIFLLNREITKSYYEEIKSKDIFEYEDYKLEKINLAITEGLNKAKEAKSTFDTFHKDNLPALEEAENLTKKILKKKY
;
A
#
# COMPACT_ATOMS: atom_id res chain seq x y z
N MET A 1 2.56 -18.03 -31.08
CA MET A 1 3.33 -18.15 -29.81
C MET A 1 2.60 -19.10 -28.88
N LYS A 2 3.32 -19.88 -28.06
CA LYS A 2 2.71 -20.82 -27.09
C LYS A 2 1.90 -20.06 -26.04
N LYS A 3 0.77 -20.63 -25.61
CA LYS A 3 0.03 -20.15 -24.45
C LYS A 3 0.86 -20.42 -23.19
N ILE A 4 0.82 -19.49 -22.24
CA ILE A 4 1.32 -19.72 -20.88
C ILE A 4 0.24 -20.56 -20.19
N ASP A 5 0.61 -21.74 -19.73
CA ASP A 5 -0.22 -22.62 -18.92
C ASP A 5 0.51 -23.00 -17.63
N GLU A 6 -0.22 -23.63 -16.71
CA GLU A 6 0.28 -24.05 -15.39
C GLU A 6 1.47 -25.02 -15.46
N ASN A 7 1.71 -25.65 -16.61
CA ASN A 7 2.78 -26.63 -16.82
C ASN A 7 4.03 -26.04 -17.49
N THR A 8 4.05 -24.74 -17.76
CA THR A 8 5.21 -24.09 -18.39
C THR A 8 6.36 -24.00 -17.39
N SER A 9 7.52 -24.60 -17.72
CA SER A 9 8.67 -24.62 -16.81
C SER A 9 9.26 -23.23 -16.57
N TYR A 10 9.94 -23.04 -15.43
CA TYR A 10 10.61 -21.78 -15.09
C TYR A 10 11.57 -21.30 -16.18
N GLU A 11 12.37 -22.21 -16.75
CA GLU A 11 13.31 -21.89 -17.85
C GLU A 11 12.59 -21.41 -19.12
N GLU A 12 11.46 -22.01 -19.45
CA GLU A 12 10.65 -21.60 -20.60
C GLU A 12 9.98 -20.24 -20.34
N LEU A 13 9.49 -19.99 -19.11
CA LEU A 13 8.95 -18.68 -18.70
C LEU A 13 10.03 -17.60 -18.75
N LEU A 14 11.23 -17.88 -18.23
CA LEU A 14 12.36 -16.96 -18.26
C LEU A 14 12.77 -16.61 -19.70
N LYS A 15 12.81 -17.62 -20.59
CA LYS A 15 13.08 -17.40 -22.01
C LYS A 15 12.00 -16.55 -22.66
N GLN A 16 10.72 -16.80 -22.37
CA GLN A 16 9.61 -15.97 -22.87
C GLN A 16 9.69 -14.53 -22.35
N LYS A 17 10.07 -14.33 -21.09
CA LYS A 17 10.29 -13.00 -20.50
C LYS A 17 11.40 -12.25 -21.23
N GLN A 18 12.54 -12.89 -21.47
CA GLN A 18 13.66 -12.31 -22.20
C GLN A 18 13.26 -11.90 -23.62
N ILE A 19 12.48 -12.72 -24.32
CA ILE A 19 11.95 -12.39 -25.65
C ILE A 19 11.07 -11.14 -25.57
N CYS A 20 10.11 -11.08 -24.63
CA CYS A 20 9.25 -9.91 -24.45
C CYS A 20 10.04 -8.63 -24.11
N MET A 21 11.10 -8.73 -23.30
CA MET A 21 11.98 -7.59 -23.01
C MET A 21 12.72 -7.08 -24.26
N VAL A 22 13.20 -7.98 -25.10
CA VAL A 22 13.85 -7.63 -26.37
C VAL A 22 12.85 -6.97 -27.33
N GLU A 23 11.64 -7.53 -27.44
CA GLU A 23 10.56 -6.97 -28.26
C GLU A 23 10.15 -5.56 -27.79
N LEU A 24 9.96 -5.38 -26.48
CA LEU A 24 9.70 -4.06 -25.88
C LEU A 24 10.83 -3.07 -26.16
N GLY A 25 12.09 -3.50 -25.98
CA GLY A 25 13.26 -2.66 -26.28
C GLY A 25 13.30 -2.23 -27.74
N ALA A 26 13.10 -3.17 -28.67
CA ALA A 26 13.04 -2.87 -30.10
C ALA A 26 11.89 -1.89 -30.43
N LEU A 27 10.72 -2.09 -29.83
CA LEU A 27 9.55 -1.22 -29.98
C LEU A 27 9.84 0.21 -29.48
N CYS A 28 10.48 0.35 -28.31
CA CYS A 28 10.87 1.65 -27.77
C CYS A 28 11.86 2.38 -28.68
N VAL A 29 12.86 1.67 -29.22
CA VAL A 29 13.84 2.25 -30.16
C VAL A 29 13.15 2.69 -31.45
N ALA A 30 12.32 1.82 -32.05
CA ALA A 30 11.58 2.12 -33.26
C ALA A 30 10.64 3.33 -33.08
N THR A 31 9.90 3.35 -31.98
CA THR A 31 9.00 4.46 -31.61
C THR A 31 9.78 5.76 -31.45
N SER A 32 10.93 5.72 -30.79
CA SER A 32 11.79 6.90 -30.59
C SER A 32 12.31 7.46 -31.92
N VAL A 33 12.83 6.60 -32.79
CA VAL A 33 13.33 6.97 -34.13
C VAL A 33 12.22 7.58 -34.98
N LEU A 34 11.07 6.91 -35.04
CA LEU A 34 9.91 7.40 -35.79
C LEU A 34 9.37 8.72 -35.23
N THR A 35 9.39 8.92 -33.90
CA THR A 35 8.96 10.18 -33.26
C THR A 35 9.87 11.33 -33.69
N THR A 36 11.18 11.09 -33.77
CA THR A 36 12.15 12.07 -34.26
C THR A 36 11.91 12.45 -35.73
N ILE A 37 11.56 11.46 -36.57
CA ILE A 37 11.38 11.66 -38.02
C ILE A 37 10.04 12.32 -38.34
N LEU A 38 8.93 11.81 -37.78
CA LEU A 38 7.58 12.15 -38.22
C LEU A 38 7.02 13.40 -37.54
N ARG A 39 7.53 13.78 -36.35
CA ARG A 39 7.03 14.91 -35.54
C ARG A 39 5.50 14.94 -35.35
N ASN A 40 4.82 13.81 -35.56
CA ASN A 40 3.39 13.63 -35.44
C ASN A 40 3.15 12.39 -34.60
N PRO A 41 2.40 12.47 -33.49
CA PRO A 41 2.20 11.35 -32.60
C PRO A 41 1.16 10.31 -33.09
N ALA A 42 0.31 10.65 -34.06
CA ALA A 42 -0.80 9.80 -34.49
C ALA A 42 -0.37 8.38 -34.96
N PRO A 43 0.76 8.20 -35.68
CA PRO A 43 1.25 6.86 -36.07
C PRO A 43 1.68 5.98 -34.88
N PHE A 44 1.78 6.52 -33.65
CA PHE A 44 2.20 5.76 -32.46
C PHE A 44 1.05 5.09 -31.71
N ILE A 45 -0.20 5.40 -32.03
CA ILE A 45 -1.37 4.80 -31.37
C ILE A 45 -1.35 3.26 -31.44
N PRO A 46 -1.04 2.62 -32.58
CA PRO A 46 -0.91 1.16 -32.64
C PRO A 46 0.23 0.61 -31.77
N PHE A 47 1.34 1.35 -31.66
CA PHE A 47 2.49 0.97 -30.84
C PHE A 47 2.16 0.98 -29.35
N LEU A 48 1.26 1.87 -28.90
CA LEU A 48 0.74 1.86 -27.52
C LEU A 48 -0.03 0.57 -27.22
N GLY A 49 -0.85 0.09 -28.16
CA GLY A 49 -1.55 -1.19 -28.05
C GLY A 49 -0.60 -2.38 -27.92
N ILE A 50 0.43 -2.46 -28.77
CA ILE A 50 1.46 -3.51 -28.71
C ILE A 50 2.26 -3.42 -27.40
N THR A 51 2.63 -2.21 -26.98
CA THR A 51 3.35 -1.99 -25.71
C THR A 51 2.51 -2.48 -24.54
N HIS A 52 1.21 -2.17 -24.52
CA HIS A 52 0.29 -2.62 -23.49
C HIS A 52 0.17 -4.15 -23.48
N GLU A 53 0.02 -4.78 -24.63
CA GLU A 53 -0.06 -6.24 -24.76
C GLU A 53 1.21 -6.94 -24.26
N LEU A 54 2.39 -6.47 -24.69
CA LEU A 54 3.67 -7.01 -24.25
C LEU A 54 3.91 -6.81 -22.75
N THR A 55 3.54 -5.66 -22.21
CA THR A 55 3.66 -5.37 -20.77
C THR A 55 2.72 -6.26 -19.96
N SER A 56 1.46 -6.41 -20.40
CA SER A 56 0.48 -7.31 -19.79
C SER A 56 0.94 -8.77 -19.82
N LYS A 57 1.53 -9.20 -20.93
CA LYS A 57 2.12 -10.53 -21.05
C LYS A 57 3.32 -10.72 -20.11
N MET A 58 4.20 -9.73 -20.01
CA MET A 58 5.34 -9.77 -19.08
C MET A 58 4.86 -9.90 -17.63
N LYS A 59 3.84 -9.11 -17.22
CA LYS A 59 3.21 -9.22 -15.90
C LYS A 59 2.64 -10.62 -15.64
N LYS A 60 1.99 -11.23 -16.64
CA LYS A 60 1.48 -12.61 -16.52
C LYS A 60 2.60 -13.63 -16.32
N ILE A 61 3.67 -13.55 -17.10
CA ILE A 61 4.84 -14.43 -16.96
C ILE A 61 5.42 -14.31 -15.55
N GLU A 62 5.65 -13.07 -15.10
CA GLU A 62 6.21 -12.76 -13.79
C GLU A 62 5.34 -13.30 -12.65
N ASN A 63 4.02 -13.13 -12.73
CA ASN A 63 3.07 -13.69 -11.76
C ASN A 63 3.14 -15.22 -11.74
N THR A 64 3.07 -15.89 -12.89
CA THR A 64 3.14 -17.36 -12.96
C THR A 64 4.48 -17.90 -12.43
N MET A 65 5.60 -17.24 -12.75
CA MET A 65 6.90 -17.60 -12.20
C MET A 65 6.91 -17.51 -10.67
N SER A 66 6.28 -16.49 -10.11
CA SER A 66 6.25 -16.24 -8.67
C SER A 66 5.31 -17.18 -7.92
N GLU A 67 4.13 -17.44 -8.47
CA GLU A 67 3.15 -18.39 -7.94
C GLU A 67 3.71 -19.82 -7.89
N ASN A 68 4.60 -20.17 -8.82
CA ASN A 68 5.24 -21.48 -8.88
C ASN A 68 6.57 -21.55 -8.13
N ASP A 69 7.03 -20.46 -7.52
CA ASP A 69 8.31 -20.45 -6.81
C ASP A 69 8.15 -21.01 -5.39
N GLU A 70 8.83 -22.12 -5.11
CA GLU A 70 8.77 -22.80 -3.81
C GLU A 70 9.23 -21.94 -2.63
N ASP A 71 10.20 -21.03 -2.84
CA ASP A 71 10.65 -20.15 -1.77
C ASP A 71 9.60 -19.06 -1.48
N ILE A 72 8.92 -18.55 -2.50
CA ILE A 72 7.80 -17.60 -2.32
C ILE A 72 6.62 -18.27 -1.61
N LYS A 73 6.28 -19.51 -2.00
CA LYS A 73 5.24 -20.30 -1.32
C LYS A 73 5.58 -20.53 0.15
N ALA A 74 6.83 -20.85 0.46
CA ALA A 74 7.28 -21.05 1.83
C ALA A 74 7.16 -19.76 2.67
N ILE A 75 7.57 -18.60 2.15
CA ILE A 75 7.37 -17.33 2.87
C ILE A 75 5.89 -17.04 3.06
N LYS A 76 5.03 -17.36 2.09
CA LYS A 76 3.58 -17.16 2.23
C LYS A 76 2.99 -17.97 3.38
N ILE A 77 3.42 -19.22 3.55
CA ILE A 77 3.03 -20.05 4.71
C ILE A 77 3.47 -19.37 6.01
N ILE A 78 4.71 -18.88 6.08
CA ILE A 78 5.21 -18.17 7.26
C ILE A 78 4.40 -16.88 7.51
N TYR A 79 4.12 -16.10 6.48
CA TYR A 79 3.30 -14.90 6.57
C TYR A 79 1.92 -15.19 7.16
N ASP A 80 1.24 -16.23 6.66
CA ASP A 80 -0.09 -16.60 7.14
C ASP A 80 -0.02 -17.09 8.60
N GLU A 81 1.02 -17.84 8.98
CA GLU A 81 1.26 -18.25 10.37
C GLU A 81 1.49 -17.07 11.31
N ILE A 82 2.35 -16.11 10.93
CA ILE A 82 2.60 -14.89 11.72
C ILE A 82 1.30 -14.07 11.87
N LEU A 83 0.52 -13.94 10.79
CA LEU A 83 -0.77 -13.25 10.82
C LEU A 83 -1.75 -13.93 11.78
N GLU A 84 -1.90 -15.26 11.70
CA GLU A 84 -2.74 -16.02 12.62
C GLU A 84 -2.28 -15.87 14.07
N ASN A 85 -0.98 -15.96 14.33
CA ASN A 85 -0.42 -15.80 15.67
C ASN A 85 -0.67 -14.38 16.20
N THR A 86 -0.57 -13.36 15.34
CA THR A 86 -0.88 -11.96 15.69
C THR A 86 -2.35 -11.82 16.09
N ILE A 87 -3.27 -12.36 15.29
CA ILE A 87 -4.71 -12.35 15.57
C ILE A 87 -5.02 -13.08 16.89
N LYS A 88 -4.43 -14.26 17.10
CA LYS A 88 -4.58 -15.04 18.35
C LYS A 88 -4.08 -14.25 19.56
N GLU A 89 -2.96 -13.54 19.41
CA GLU A 89 -2.40 -12.71 20.47
C GLU A 89 -3.30 -11.53 20.79
N PHE A 90 -3.74 -10.78 19.78
CA PHE A 90 -4.59 -9.59 19.96
C PHE A 90 -5.93 -9.94 20.61
N LYS A 91 -6.50 -11.11 20.28
CA LYS A 91 -7.75 -11.59 20.89
C LYS A 91 -7.67 -11.79 22.41
N LYS A 92 -6.47 -11.95 22.99
CA LYS A 92 -6.28 -12.06 24.45
C LYS A 92 -6.47 -10.73 25.19
N PHE A 93 -6.40 -9.61 24.50
CA PHE A 93 -6.41 -8.26 25.10
C PHE A 93 -7.77 -7.56 25.06
N GLU A 94 -8.82 -8.25 24.61
CA GLU A 94 -10.20 -7.73 24.57
C GLU A 94 -10.25 -6.30 23.98
N LEU A 95 -9.71 -6.15 22.77
CA LEU A 95 -9.69 -4.87 22.05
C LEU A 95 -11.11 -4.52 21.63
N ASN A 96 -11.61 -3.36 22.08
CA ASN A 96 -13.04 -3.04 22.00
C ASN A 96 -13.43 -2.33 20.70
N ASN A 97 -12.46 -1.79 19.96
CA ASN A 97 -12.70 -0.97 18.79
C ASN A 97 -11.50 -1.03 17.82
N PRO A 98 -11.68 -0.63 16.54
CA PRO A 98 -10.61 -0.70 15.56
C PRO A 98 -9.44 0.27 15.85
N ILE A 99 -9.66 1.35 16.60
CA ILE A 99 -8.56 2.26 17.00
C ILE A 99 -7.64 1.56 17.99
N GLU A 100 -8.16 0.85 19.00
CA GLU A 100 -7.34 0.05 19.91
C GLU A 100 -6.55 -1.02 19.16
N THR A 101 -7.19 -1.69 18.18
CA THR A 101 -6.54 -2.67 17.30
C THR A 101 -5.41 -2.05 16.49
N TYR A 102 -5.61 -0.85 15.95
CA TYR A 102 -4.55 -0.08 15.30
C TYR A 102 -3.40 0.23 16.25
N GLN A 103 -3.66 0.74 17.46
CA GLN A 103 -2.60 1.09 18.41
C GLN A 103 -1.76 -0.12 18.82
N PHE A 104 -2.39 -1.29 18.98
CA PHE A 104 -1.70 -2.57 19.20
C PHE A 104 -0.80 -2.92 18.02
N PHE A 105 -1.36 -2.89 16.82
CA PHE A 105 -0.64 -3.17 15.59
C PHE A 105 0.54 -2.23 15.39
N ASP A 106 0.31 -0.94 15.60
CA ASP A 106 1.30 0.10 15.43
C ASP A 106 2.47 -0.08 16.40
N TYR A 107 2.18 -0.39 17.66
CA TYR A 107 3.18 -0.68 18.66
C TYR A 107 4.04 -1.89 18.27
N ILE A 108 3.41 -3.03 17.95
CA ILE A 108 4.14 -4.26 17.61
C ILE A 108 4.94 -4.09 16.31
N PHE A 109 4.41 -3.35 15.35
CA PHE A 109 5.09 -3.05 14.08
C PHE A 109 6.32 -2.17 14.29
N ARG A 110 6.21 -1.01 14.95
CA ARG A 110 7.32 -0.06 15.11
C ARG A 110 8.45 -0.56 15.99
N HIS A 111 8.14 -1.43 16.94
CA HIS A 111 9.15 -2.08 17.77
C HIS A 111 9.77 -3.30 17.09
N GLY A 112 9.40 -3.58 15.83
CA GLY A 112 10.06 -4.56 14.98
C GLY A 112 9.76 -6.01 15.32
N TYR A 113 8.72 -6.30 16.09
CA TYR A 113 8.39 -7.69 16.48
C TYR A 113 7.97 -8.58 15.28
N PHE A 114 7.77 -8.00 14.09
CA PHE A 114 7.62 -8.73 12.82
C PHE A 114 8.93 -8.91 12.04
N SER A 115 10.07 -8.64 12.67
CA SER A 115 11.41 -8.81 12.09
C SER A 115 12.31 -9.66 12.96
N TYR A 116 13.14 -10.49 12.33
CA TYR A 116 14.13 -11.34 13.01
C TYR A 116 15.10 -10.54 13.92
N ASP A 117 15.41 -9.30 13.57
CA ASP A 117 16.37 -8.44 14.28
C ASP A 117 15.72 -7.28 15.06
N MET A 118 14.39 -7.29 15.21
CA MET A 118 13.62 -6.21 15.85
C MET A 118 13.75 -4.84 15.16
N ASN A 119 14.21 -4.80 13.92
CA ASN A 119 14.17 -3.59 13.09
C ASN A 119 12.94 -3.65 12.16
N TYR A 120 12.10 -2.61 12.19
CA TYR A 120 10.86 -2.59 11.40
C TYR A 120 11.09 -2.15 9.94
N TYR A 121 12.31 -1.78 9.55
CA TYR A 121 12.60 -1.23 8.23
C TYR A 121 13.92 -1.74 7.62
N HIS A 122 13.79 -2.46 6.50
CA HIS A 122 14.87 -3.01 5.69
C HIS A 122 14.61 -2.73 4.21
N PRO A 123 15.02 -1.56 3.70
CA PRO A 123 14.66 -1.15 2.34
C PRO A 123 15.23 -2.08 1.28
N LEU A 124 14.36 -2.62 0.43
CA LEU A 124 14.74 -3.32 -0.79
C LEU A 124 14.71 -2.38 -1.99
N LYS A 125 15.62 -2.59 -2.95
CA LYS A 125 15.57 -1.87 -4.23
C LYS A 125 14.39 -2.43 -5.04
N MET A 126 13.27 -1.71 -5.05
CA MET A 126 12.02 -2.04 -5.74
C MET A 126 12.15 -2.48 -7.22
N SER A 127 13.25 -2.16 -7.90
CA SER A 127 13.52 -2.65 -9.27
C SER A 127 13.64 -4.17 -9.37
N GLU A 128 13.80 -4.87 -8.26
CA GLU A 128 14.06 -6.32 -8.18
C GLU A 128 12.79 -7.14 -7.88
N LEU A 129 11.63 -6.52 -7.60
CA LEU A 129 10.45 -7.20 -7.04
C LEU A 129 9.16 -6.60 -7.64
N LYS A 130 8.60 -7.22 -8.68
CA LYS A 130 7.46 -6.66 -9.44
C LYS A 130 6.22 -7.56 -9.52
N THR A 131 6.16 -8.63 -8.76
CA THR A 131 5.08 -9.61 -8.88
C THR A 131 4.13 -9.48 -7.70
N LEU A 132 2.81 -9.50 -7.95
CA LEU A 132 1.77 -9.37 -6.92
C LEU A 132 1.93 -10.41 -5.81
N THR A 133 2.40 -11.62 -6.15
CA THR A 133 2.65 -12.72 -5.22
C THR A 133 3.72 -12.37 -4.18
N MET A 134 4.68 -11.51 -4.54
CA MET A 134 5.67 -10.99 -3.60
C MET A 134 5.16 -9.81 -2.78
N GLU A 135 4.15 -9.07 -3.24
CA GLU A 135 3.65 -7.90 -2.53
C GLU A 135 3.04 -8.29 -1.17
N GLU A 136 2.35 -9.43 -1.05
CA GLU A 136 1.79 -9.82 0.26
C GLU A 136 2.90 -10.15 1.28
N ILE A 137 3.93 -10.88 0.87
CA ILE A 137 4.93 -11.45 1.79
C ILE A 137 6.00 -10.46 2.25
N LEU A 138 6.19 -9.36 1.52
CA LEU A 138 7.22 -8.36 1.83
C LEU A 138 6.93 -7.57 3.13
N PHE A 139 5.79 -7.75 3.77
CA PHE A 139 5.52 -7.15 5.08
C PHE A 139 6.54 -7.62 6.14
N LEU A 140 6.88 -8.91 6.16
CA LEU A 140 7.79 -9.48 7.14
C LEU A 140 9.21 -8.92 7.00
N ASN A 141 9.93 -8.86 8.11
CA ASN A 141 11.32 -8.38 8.17
C ASN A 141 11.52 -6.98 7.57
N GLY A 142 10.51 -6.12 7.67
CA GLY A 142 10.64 -4.69 7.33
C GLY A 142 10.89 -4.38 5.86
N HIS A 143 10.70 -5.34 4.95
CA HIS A 143 10.98 -5.15 3.51
C HIS A 143 9.89 -4.40 2.75
N GLY A 144 8.74 -4.20 3.39
CA GLY A 144 7.53 -3.76 2.74
C GLY A 144 7.43 -2.25 2.60
N VAL A 145 6.40 -1.83 1.86
CA VAL A 145 5.97 -0.44 1.81
C VAL A 145 4.51 -0.35 2.27
N CYS A 146 3.94 0.86 2.25
CA CYS A 146 2.60 1.15 2.77
C CYS A 146 1.52 0.14 2.37
N ARG A 147 1.48 -0.32 1.11
CA ARG A 147 0.48 -1.31 0.67
C ARG A 147 0.59 -2.66 1.39
N HIS A 148 1.79 -3.14 1.68
CA HIS A 148 1.99 -4.43 2.35
C HIS A 148 1.57 -4.36 3.82
N VAL A 149 1.92 -3.26 4.48
CA VAL A 149 1.52 -2.96 5.86
C VAL A 149 0.01 -2.79 5.96
N ALA A 150 -0.59 -2.06 5.01
CA ALA A 150 -2.03 -1.89 4.93
C ALA A 150 -2.78 -3.19 4.71
N THR A 151 -2.27 -4.08 3.84
CA THR A 151 -2.85 -5.41 3.62
C THR A 151 -2.81 -6.26 4.88
N PHE A 152 -1.68 -6.29 5.60
CA PHE A 152 -1.57 -7.07 6.83
C PHE A 152 -2.55 -6.58 7.91
N LEU A 153 -2.60 -5.28 8.16
CA LEU A 153 -3.53 -4.70 9.15
C LEU A 153 -5.00 -4.88 8.71
N ASN A 154 -5.33 -4.75 7.43
CA ASN A 154 -6.69 -4.98 6.96
C ASN A 154 -7.15 -6.43 7.21
N LYS A 155 -6.27 -7.43 7.02
CA LYS A 155 -6.59 -8.83 7.36
C LYS A 155 -6.85 -9.02 8.87
N ILE A 156 -6.15 -8.27 9.73
CA ILE A 156 -6.46 -8.26 11.16
C ILE A 156 -7.85 -7.67 11.38
N TYR A 157 -8.18 -6.51 10.81
CA TYR A 157 -9.50 -5.92 10.97
C TYR A 157 -10.64 -6.82 10.49
N GLU A 158 -10.48 -7.44 9.32
CA GLU A 158 -11.43 -8.42 8.78
C GLU A 158 -11.62 -9.60 9.74
N SER A 159 -10.54 -10.10 10.37
CA SER A 159 -10.63 -11.18 11.36
C SER A 159 -11.34 -10.77 12.66
N PHE A 160 -11.44 -9.46 12.94
CA PHE A 160 -12.18 -8.90 14.06
C PHE A 160 -13.57 -8.40 13.64
N GLU A 161 -14.00 -8.74 12.40
CA GLU A 161 -15.30 -8.42 11.83
C GLU A 161 -15.56 -6.90 11.71
N TYR A 162 -14.49 -6.09 11.66
CA TYR A 162 -14.64 -4.68 11.33
C TYR A 162 -14.90 -4.50 9.84
N ASP A 163 -15.77 -3.55 9.51
CA ASP A 163 -15.99 -3.14 8.12
C ASP A 163 -14.81 -2.26 7.68
N SER A 164 -13.87 -2.86 6.94
CA SER A 164 -12.62 -2.24 6.53
C SER A 164 -12.22 -2.56 5.09
N ASN A 165 -11.44 -1.68 4.47
CA ASN A 165 -10.77 -1.93 3.19
C ASN A 165 -9.53 -1.03 3.02
N ILE A 166 -8.82 -1.17 1.88
CA ILE A 166 -7.61 -0.39 1.61
C ILE A 166 -7.92 0.80 0.71
N ALA A 167 -7.65 2.03 1.17
CA ALA A 167 -7.71 3.25 0.37
C ALA A 167 -6.38 3.52 -0.33
N LEU A 168 -6.42 3.82 -1.62
CA LEU A 168 -5.27 4.28 -2.39
C LEU A 168 -5.41 5.75 -2.75
N GLY A 169 -4.33 6.51 -2.59
CA GLY A 169 -4.39 7.94 -2.78
C GLY A 169 -3.04 8.61 -2.64
N HIS A 170 -3.08 9.88 -2.26
CA HIS A 170 -1.89 10.71 -2.15
C HIS A 170 -1.76 11.26 -0.75
N LEU A 171 -0.65 10.95 -0.09
CA LEU A 171 -0.27 11.55 1.19
C LEU A 171 0.58 12.79 0.93
N ASN A 172 0.27 13.88 1.64
CA ASN A 172 1.00 15.13 1.56
C ASN A 172 0.89 15.94 2.86
N THR A 173 1.70 16.99 2.96
CA THR A 173 1.65 17.98 4.04
C THR A 173 1.07 19.28 3.51
N ILE A 174 0.19 19.93 4.28
CA ILE A 174 -0.33 21.25 4.01
C ILE A 174 -0.33 22.08 5.29
N ASP A 175 0.01 23.35 5.16
CA ASP A 175 -0.14 24.31 6.25
C ASP A 175 -1.63 24.46 6.65
N SER A 176 -1.90 24.54 7.95
CA SER A 176 -3.27 24.57 8.47
C SER A 176 -4.05 25.81 8.01
N GLU A 177 -3.41 26.98 7.88
CA GLU A 177 -4.08 28.19 7.37
C GLU A 177 -4.46 28.03 5.89
N LYS A 178 -3.57 27.44 5.09
CA LYS A 178 -3.84 27.13 3.68
C LYS A 178 -4.99 26.15 3.54
N LEU A 179 -5.03 25.10 4.37
CA LEU A 179 -6.12 24.15 4.36
C LEU A 179 -7.44 24.85 4.74
N HIS A 180 -7.51 25.58 5.85
CA HIS A 180 -8.72 26.31 6.24
C HIS A 180 -9.23 27.25 5.14
N LYS A 181 -8.33 28.02 4.54
CA LYS A 181 -8.68 28.91 3.42
C LYS A 181 -9.26 28.14 2.23
N PHE A 182 -8.70 26.98 1.90
CA PHE A 182 -9.23 26.11 0.86
C PHE A 182 -10.63 25.60 1.21
N MET A 183 -10.83 25.12 2.44
CA MET A 183 -12.12 24.63 2.91
C MET A 183 -13.20 25.72 2.86
N ASP A 184 -12.87 26.97 3.22
CA ASP A 184 -13.80 28.09 3.16
C ASP A 184 -14.23 28.41 1.72
N ILE A 185 -13.31 28.31 0.75
CA ILE A 185 -13.64 28.45 -0.67
C ILE A 185 -14.60 27.34 -1.12
N CYS A 186 -14.35 26.10 -0.72
CA CYS A 186 -15.24 24.99 -1.07
C CYS A 186 -16.64 25.16 -0.46
N LYS A 187 -16.74 25.60 0.79
CA LYS A 187 -18.03 25.91 1.44
C LYS A 187 -18.81 27.01 0.70
N GLN A 188 -18.12 28.00 0.14
CA GLN A 188 -18.74 29.07 -0.65
C GLN A 188 -19.17 28.60 -2.06
N ASN A 189 -18.70 27.44 -2.51
CA ASN A 189 -18.96 26.90 -3.84
C ASN A 189 -19.49 25.46 -3.72
N PRO A 190 -20.70 25.26 -3.16
CA PRO A 190 -21.23 23.92 -2.86
C PRO A 190 -21.51 23.07 -4.11
N THR A 191 -21.43 23.65 -5.30
CA THR A 191 -21.62 22.93 -6.58
C THR A 191 -20.35 22.22 -7.05
N PHE A 192 -19.20 22.43 -6.41
CA PHE A 192 -17.99 21.72 -6.81
C PHE A 192 -18.13 20.22 -6.55
N THR A 193 -17.79 19.44 -7.57
CA THR A 193 -17.64 17.98 -7.47
C THR A 193 -16.39 17.63 -6.66
N SER A 194 -16.35 16.42 -6.09
CA SER A 194 -15.15 15.90 -5.39
C SER A 194 -13.90 15.94 -6.27
N GLU A 195 -14.04 15.65 -7.56
CA GLU A 195 -12.94 15.69 -8.52
C GLU A 195 -12.40 17.11 -8.71
N GLU A 196 -13.28 18.11 -8.84
CA GLU A 196 -12.89 19.52 -8.95
C GLU A 196 -12.21 20.01 -7.67
N ILE A 197 -12.77 19.67 -6.51
CA ILE A 197 -12.21 19.99 -5.19
C ILE A 197 -10.80 19.42 -5.08
N ASN A 198 -10.63 18.12 -5.35
CA ASN A 198 -9.33 17.46 -5.28
C ASN A 198 -8.34 18.15 -6.21
N LYS A 199 -8.65 18.28 -7.52
CA LYS A 199 -7.79 18.94 -8.51
C LYS A 199 -7.37 20.34 -8.07
N LYS A 200 -8.29 21.12 -7.54
CA LYS A 200 -8.03 22.49 -7.07
C LYS A 200 -7.07 22.51 -5.89
N LEU A 201 -7.26 21.62 -4.90
CA LEU A 201 -6.34 21.47 -3.77
C LEU A 201 -4.93 21.08 -4.26
N ILE A 202 -4.83 20.10 -5.17
CA ILE A 202 -3.54 19.67 -5.76
C ILE A 202 -2.81 20.85 -6.38
N ILE A 203 -3.47 21.54 -7.30
CA ILE A 203 -2.84 22.53 -8.19
C ILE A 203 -2.55 23.83 -7.44
N GLU A 204 -3.49 24.32 -6.64
CA GLU A 204 -3.40 25.67 -6.08
C GLU A 204 -2.74 25.72 -4.69
N TYR A 205 -2.91 24.68 -3.87
CA TYR A 205 -2.54 24.71 -2.45
C TYR A 205 -1.36 23.82 -2.13
N LEU A 206 -1.35 22.60 -2.65
CA LEU A 206 -0.27 21.65 -2.41
C LEU A 206 0.93 21.93 -3.30
N LYS A 207 0.70 22.57 -4.47
CA LYS A 207 1.73 23.03 -5.41
C LYS A 207 2.91 22.06 -5.48
N PRO A 208 2.69 20.76 -5.78
CA PRO A 208 3.81 19.85 -6.00
C PRO A 208 4.71 20.53 -7.02
N GLN A 209 6.01 20.67 -6.72
CA GLN A 209 6.95 21.17 -7.71
C GLN A 209 6.70 20.36 -8.99
N ILE A 210 6.17 21.07 -9.97
CA ILE A 210 5.44 20.59 -11.15
C ILE A 210 6.05 19.29 -11.66
N PHE A 211 5.24 18.24 -11.84
CA PHE A 211 5.29 17.09 -12.78
C PHE A 211 6.52 16.95 -13.72
N THR A 212 7.72 17.20 -13.23
CA THR A 212 8.97 17.17 -13.98
C THR A 212 9.69 15.91 -13.55
N LYS A 213 9.57 14.94 -14.45
CA LYS A 213 10.42 13.77 -14.59
C LYS A 213 11.81 13.98 -13.94
N LEU A 214 12.18 13.02 -13.08
CA LEU A 214 13.54 12.62 -12.72
C LEU A 214 14.18 13.07 -11.39
N ASN A 215 13.51 13.77 -10.46
CA ASN A 215 14.17 14.08 -9.16
C ASN A 215 13.25 13.93 -7.93
N TYR A 216 12.73 12.72 -7.72
CA TYR A 216 11.99 12.28 -6.52
C TYR A 216 12.73 12.43 -5.17
N LYS A 217 14.01 12.82 -5.16
CA LYS A 217 14.85 12.80 -3.94
C LYS A 217 14.97 14.13 -3.16
N LYS A 218 14.27 15.22 -3.54
CA LYS A 218 14.47 16.52 -2.86
C LYS A 218 13.26 17.37 -2.53
N SER A 219 12.02 16.96 -2.82
CA SER A 219 10.84 17.75 -2.45
C SER A 219 9.68 16.83 -2.06
N GLY A 220 9.41 16.74 -0.76
CA GLY A 220 8.26 16.01 -0.21
C GLY A 220 6.95 16.60 -0.69
N GLY A 221 6.35 15.99 -1.71
CA GLY A 221 5.04 16.36 -2.22
C GLY A 221 4.55 15.31 -3.20
N TYR A 222 3.46 14.63 -2.83
CA TYR A 222 2.79 13.52 -3.53
C TYR A 222 3.53 12.17 -3.53
N SER A 223 3.37 11.39 -2.46
CA SER A 223 3.60 9.94 -2.50
C SER A 223 2.29 9.21 -2.76
N ASN A 224 2.26 8.34 -3.77
CA ASN A 224 1.24 7.29 -3.83
C ASN A 224 1.30 6.52 -2.52
N HIS A 225 0.17 6.41 -1.83
CA HIS A 225 0.11 5.84 -0.50
C HIS A 225 -1.12 4.95 -0.34
N ALA A 226 -1.00 3.96 0.53
CA ALA A 226 -2.06 3.01 0.83
C ALA A 226 -2.36 3.07 2.32
N LEU A 227 -3.62 3.33 2.65
CA LEU A 227 -4.14 3.43 4.02
C LEU A 227 -5.26 2.41 4.23
N ILE A 228 -5.57 2.10 5.48
CA ILE A 228 -6.71 1.24 5.78
C ILE A 228 -7.89 2.11 6.19
N ARG A 229 -9.01 2.01 5.48
CA ARG A 229 -10.30 2.55 5.91
C ARG A 229 -10.96 1.56 6.85
N VAL A 230 -11.49 2.02 7.96
CA VAL A 230 -12.21 1.18 8.92
C VAL A 230 -13.32 1.95 9.60
N ASN A 231 -14.46 1.30 9.76
CA ASN A 231 -15.62 1.88 10.44
C ASN A 231 -15.52 1.71 11.96
N PHE A 232 -15.66 2.82 12.68
CA PHE A 232 -15.75 2.89 14.13
C PHE A 232 -17.04 3.62 14.51
N GLU A 233 -18.03 2.89 15.02
CA GLU A 233 -19.38 3.41 15.27
C GLU A 233 -19.94 4.11 14.00
N SER A 234 -20.16 5.43 14.08
CA SER A 234 -20.68 6.30 13.02
C SER A 234 -19.58 7.10 12.32
N MET A 235 -18.35 6.57 12.27
CA MET A 235 -17.17 7.24 11.72
C MET A 235 -16.38 6.30 10.82
N THR A 236 -15.96 6.77 9.65
CA THR A 236 -14.96 6.06 8.83
C THR A 236 -13.60 6.70 9.02
N LEU A 237 -12.65 5.94 9.54
CA LEU A 237 -11.29 6.44 9.82
C LEU A 237 -10.31 5.84 8.82
N LEU A 238 -9.24 6.57 8.52
CA LEU A 238 -8.07 6.00 7.88
C LEU A 238 -6.99 5.75 8.92
N THR A 239 -6.40 4.57 8.94
CA THR A 239 -5.27 4.25 9.82
C THR A 239 -4.00 4.06 8.99
N ASP A 240 -2.89 4.64 9.45
CA ASP A 240 -1.61 4.63 8.76
C ASP A 240 -0.46 4.21 9.68
N PRO A 241 -0.11 2.92 9.70
CA PRO A 241 1.05 2.46 10.45
C PRO A 241 2.38 2.97 9.87
N ALA A 242 2.43 3.43 8.61
CA ALA A 242 3.66 3.99 8.04
C ALA A 242 3.98 5.39 8.59
N THR A 243 2.98 6.15 9.06
CA THR A 243 3.17 7.53 9.55
C THR A 243 2.63 7.81 10.94
N GLU A 244 2.13 6.79 11.66
CA GLU A 244 1.56 6.90 13.04
C GLU A 244 0.35 7.83 13.11
N ASN A 245 -0.37 7.93 11.98
CA ASN A 245 -1.51 8.82 11.86
C ASN A 245 -2.82 8.04 11.75
N ILE A 246 -3.84 8.59 12.40
CA ILE A 246 -5.24 8.30 12.12
C ILE A 246 -5.79 9.53 11.41
N PHE A 247 -6.53 9.33 10.33
CA PHE A 247 -7.17 10.41 9.58
C PHE A 247 -8.68 10.31 9.66
N TYR A 248 -9.32 11.47 9.58
CA TYR A 248 -10.76 11.63 9.46
C TYR A 248 -11.07 12.46 8.21
N SER A 249 -12.23 12.22 7.59
CA SER A 249 -12.65 13.05 6.45
C SER A 249 -13.00 14.45 6.94
N VAL A 250 -12.37 15.44 6.32
CA VAL A 250 -12.71 16.86 6.53
C VAL A 250 -13.67 17.37 5.47
N MET A 251 -13.65 16.76 4.27
CA MET A 251 -14.54 17.08 3.15
C MET A 251 -14.33 16.07 2.02
N ASN A 252 -15.38 15.35 1.65
CA ASN A 252 -15.36 14.39 0.54
C ASN A 252 -14.18 13.40 0.66
N ASP A 253 -13.27 13.46 -0.30
CA ASP A 253 -12.09 12.58 -0.44
C ASP A 253 -10.83 13.14 0.25
N ILE A 254 -10.98 14.22 1.03
CA ILE A 254 -9.89 14.88 1.75
C ILE A 254 -9.95 14.45 3.21
N TYR A 255 -8.87 13.81 3.64
CA TYR A 255 -8.70 13.31 5.00
C TYR A 255 -7.56 14.06 5.68
N GLN A 256 -7.74 14.44 6.94
CA GLN A 256 -6.75 15.14 7.75
C GLN A 256 -6.33 14.27 8.92
N ALA A 257 -5.04 14.23 9.24
CA ALA A 257 -4.55 13.48 10.39
C ALA A 257 -4.98 14.16 11.71
N ILE A 258 -5.33 13.33 12.69
CA ILE A 258 -5.82 13.75 14.01
C ILE A 258 -4.67 14.27 14.88
N SER A 259 -3.52 13.57 14.85
CA SER A 259 -2.31 13.88 15.64
C SER A 259 -1.56 15.10 15.12
N THR A 260 -1.57 15.32 13.80
CA THR A 260 -0.90 16.44 13.15
C THR A 260 -1.82 17.04 12.09
N SER A 261 -2.32 18.26 12.32
CA SER A 261 -3.22 18.93 11.38
C SER A 261 -2.60 19.22 10.00
N GLU A 262 -1.29 19.00 9.85
CA GLU A 262 -0.56 19.25 8.61
C GLU A 262 -0.63 18.10 7.61
N ASN A 263 -0.79 16.85 8.08
CA ASN A 263 -0.84 15.70 7.18
C ASN A 263 -2.24 15.56 6.59
N ILE A 264 -2.30 15.46 5.27
CA ILE A 264 -3.53 15.19 4.54
C ILE A 264 -3.37 14.00 3.60
N PHE A 265 -4.45 13.26 3.44
CA PHE A 265 -4.57 12.20 2.47
C PHE A 265 -5.71 12.51 1.50
N LEU A 266 -5.42 12.39 0.21
CA LEU A 266 -6.38 12.56 -0.86
C LEU A 266 -6.70 11.21 -1.47
N LEU A 267 -7.91 10.73 -1.21
CA LEU A 267 -8.40 9.47 -1.74
C LEU A 267 -8.53 9.56 -3.26
N ASN A 268 -7.97 8.58 -3.96
CA ASN A 268 -8.18 8.41 -5.38
C ASN A 268 -9.15 7.24 -5.61
N ARG A 269 -10.44 7.57 -5.79
CA ARG A 269 -11.50 6.57 -5.94
C ARG A 269 -11.33 5.67 -7.17
N GLU A 270 -10.80 6.19 -8.28
CA GLU A 270 -10.58 5.39 -9.50
C GLU A 270 -9.51 4.32 -9.29
N ILE A 271 -8.35 4.71 -8.77
CA ILE A 271 -7.24 3.78 -8.48
C ILE A 271 -7.68 2.78 -7.40
N THR A 272 -8.38 3.25 -6.37
CA THR A 272 -8.90 2.40 -5.30
C THR A 272 -9.86 1.35 -5.85
N LYS A 273 -10.80 1.73 -6.72
CA LYS A 273 -11.73 0.80 -7.37
C LYS A 273 -11.00 -0.22 -8.24
N SER A 274 -10.05 0.23 -9.07
CA SER A 274 -9.24 -0.68 -9.89
C SER A 274 -8.47 -1.69 -9.04
N TYR A 275 -7.98 -1.28 -7.88
CA TYR A 275 -7.31 -2.17 -6.93
C TYR A 275 -8.28 -3.20 -6.35
N TYR A 276 -9.50 -2.79 -5.98
CA TYR A 276 -10.54 -3.72 -5.49
C TYR A 276 -10.94 -4.76 -6.51
N GLU A 277 -11.03 -4.39 -7.79
CA GLU A 277 -11.26 -5.34 -8.88
C GLU A 277 -10.10 -6.35 -9.00
N GLU A 278 -8.85 -5.91 -8.80
CA GLU A 278 -7.66 -6.77 -8.82
C GLU A 278 -7.64 -7.75 -7.63
N ILE A 279 -7.94 -7.29 -6.42
CA ILE A 279 -7.89 -8.11 -5.19
C ILE A 279 -9.25 -8.74 -4.81
N LYS A 280 -10.29 -8.54 -5.61
CA LYS A 280 -11.68 -8.99 -5.35
C LYS A 280 -12.25 -8.53 -4.00
N SER A 281 -11.86 -7.34 -3.55
CA SER A 281 -12.37 -6.71 -2.33
C SER A 281 -13.67 -5.96 -2.61
N LYS A 282 -14.49 -5.76 -1.57
CA LYS A 282 -15.68 -4.89 -1.62
C LYS A 282 -15.37 -3.51 -1.06
N ASP A 283 -16.17 -2.54 -1.49
CA ASP A 283 -16.17 -1.22 -0.87
C ASP A 283 -16.97 -1.25 0.45
N ILE A 284 -16.67 -0.31 1.35
CA ILE A 284 -17.37 -0.16 2.63
C ILE A 284 -18.34 1.01 2.57
N PHE A 285 -19.33 1.03 3.47
CA PHE A 285 -20.17 2.21 3.63
C PHE A 285 -19.43 3.28 4.45
N GLU A 286 -19.37 4.51 3.94
CA GLU A 286 -18.66 5.62 4.61
C GLU A 286 -19.59 6.39 5.57
N TYR A 287 -19.09 6.69 6.76
CA TYR A 287 -19.76 7.49 7.78
C TYR A 287 -18.96 8.76 8.09
N GLU A 288 -19.68 9.87 8.34
CA GLU A 288 -19.08 11.20 8.50
C GLU A 288 -19.41 11.88 9.85
N ASP A 289 -20.03 11.18 10.81
CA ASP A 289 -20.38 11.74 12.14
C ASP A 289 -19.20 11.64 13.12
N TYR A 290 -18.15 12.43 12.85
CA TYR A 290 -16.89 12.41 13.59
C TYR A 290 -16.99 13.01 14.99
N LYS A 291 -16.62 12.21 15.99
CA LYS A 291 -16.55 12.58 17.41
C LYS A 291 -15.10 12.50 17.89
N LEU A 292 -14.35 13.61 17.73
CA LEU A 292 -12.92 13.67 18.06
C LEU A 292 -12.61 13.25 19.51
N GLU A 293 -13.47 13.59 20.48
CA GLU A 293 -13.28 13.16 21.88
C GLU A 293 -13.30 11.63 22.03
N LYS A 294 -14.22 10.94 21.33
CA LYS A 294 -14.27 9.47 21.34
C LYS A 294 -13.04 8.86 20.68
N ILE A 295 -12.58 9.43 19.58
CA ILE A 295 -11.38 8.95 18.88
C ILE A 295 -10.15 9.10 19.78
N ASN A 296 -9.95 10.28 20.39
CA ASN A 296 -8.83 10.54 21.28
C ASN A 296 -8.83 9.66 22.54
N LEU A 297 -10.02 9.37 23.09
CA LEU A 297 -10.17 8.42 24.19
C LEU A 297 -9.71 7.02 23.76
N ALA A 298 -10.22 6.52 22.64
CA ALA A 298 -9.84 5.20 22.12
C ALA A 298 -8.34 5.10 21.76
N ILE A 299 -7.72 6.17 21.24
CA ILE A 299 -6.27 6.23 21.03
C ILE A 299 -5.53 6.07 22.36
N THR A 300 -5.94 6.81 23.39
CA THR A 300 -5.28 6.79 24.71
C THR A 300 -5.41 5.42 25.37
N GLU A 301 -6.60 4.83 25.34
CA GLU A 301 -6.86 3.49 25.87
C GLU A 301 -6.05 2.42 25.14
N GLY A 302 -6.05 2.46 23.80
CA GLY A 302 -5.27 1.53 22.96
C GLY A 302 -3.77 1.61 23.22
N LEU A 303 -3.22 2.82 23.32
CA LEU A 303 -1.80 3.03 23.63
C LEU A 303 -1.42 2.50 25.02
N ASN A 304 -2.28 2.68 26.02
CA ASN A 304 -2.01 2.17 27.37
C ASN A 304 -2.03 0.65 27.39
N LYS A 305 -3.07 0.03 26.82
CA LYS A 305 -3.16 -1.42 26.68
C LYS A 305 -1.96 -2.01 25.91
N ALA A 306 -1.50 -1.36 24.83
CA ALA A 306 -0.33 -1.82 24.06
C ALA A 306 0.98 -1.77 24.88
N LYS A 307 1.16 -0.74 25.71
CA LYS A 307 2.30 -0.65 26.64
C LYS A 307 2.27 -1.74 27.69
N GLU A 308 1.10 -2.04 28.25
CA GLU A 308 0.91 -3.12 29.22
C GLU A 308 1.18 -4.50 28.60
N ALA A 309 0.90 -4.67 27.30
CA ALA A 309 1.12 -5.89 26.53
C ALA A 309 2.60 -6.16 26.18
N LYS A 310 3.54 -5.26 26.49
CA LYS A 310 4.94 -5.33 26.03
C LYS A 310 5.60 -6.69 26.29
N SER A 311 5.50 -7.23 27.51
CA SER A 311 6.12 -8.53 27.83
C SER A 311 5.56 -9.69 27.02
N THR A 312 4.29 -9.58 26.63
CA THR A 312 3.62 -10.56 25.79
C THR A 312 4.10 -10.44 24.35
N PHE A 313 4.35 -9.23 23.84
CA PHE A 313 4.98 -9.04 22.54
C PHE A 313 6.43 -9.54 22.50
N ASP A 314 7.19 -9.36 23.60
CA ASP A 314 8.54 -9.94 23.75
C ASP A 314 8.49 -11.48 23.64
N THR A 315 7.44 -12.10 24.20
CA THR A 315 7.22 -13.56 24.08
C THR A 315 6.78 -13.95 22.67
N PHE A 316 5.84 -13.19 22.07
CA PHE A 316 5.39 -13.38 20.69
C PHE A 316 6.57 -13.40 19.72
N HIS A 317 7.48 -12.41 19.80
CA HIS A 317 8.64 -12.39 18.89
C HIS A 317 9.56 -13.57 19.13
N LYS A 318 9.84 -13.92 20.38
CA LYS A 318 10.66 -15.09 20.68
C LYS A 318 10.08 -16.38 20.09
N ASP A 319 8.77 -16.57 20.18
CA ASP A 319 8.09 -17.76 19.68
C ASP A 319 8.07 -17.80 18.14
N ASN A 320 8.02 -16.62 17.49
CA ASN A 320 7.98 -16.49 16.03
C ASN A 320 9.37 -16.28 15.39
N LEU A 321 10.43 -16.08 16.18
CA LEU A 321 11.78 -15.76 15.71
C LEU A 321 12.32 -16.77 14.69
N PRO A 322 12.21 -18.11 14.90
CA PRO A 322 12.69 -19.07 13.91
C PRO A 322 12.03 -18.90 12.54
N ALA A 323 10.73 -18.60 12.50
CA ALA A 323 9.99 -18.39 11.27
C ALA A 323 10.41 -17.08 10.58
N LEU A 324 10.64 -16.02 11.36
CA LEU A 324 11.15 -14.74 10.84
C LEU A 324 12.56 -14.86 10.25
N GLU A 325 13.46 -15.61 10.90
CA GLU A 325 14.80 -15.93 10.38
C GLU A 325 14.73 -16.75 9.07
N GLU A 326 13.82 -17.73 9.01
CA GLU A 326 13.59 -18.50 7.79
C GLU A 326 13.06 -17.61 6.65
N ALA A 327 12.07 -16.76 6.92
CA ALA A 327 11.53 -15.81 5.94
C ALA A 327 12.60 -14.85 5.39
N GLU A 328 13.52 -14.39 6.24
CA GLU A 328 14.65 -13.55 5.84
C GLU A 328 15.62 -14.30 4.92
N ASN A 329 15.96 -15.55 5.27
CA ASN A 329 16.84 -16.39 4.48
C ASN A 329 16.24 -16.71 3.09
N LEU A 330 14.94 -17.01 3.05
CA LEU A 330 14.20 -17.23 1.81
C LEU A 330 14.15 -15.95 0.97
N THR A 331 13.89 -14.79 1.57
CA THR A 331 13.89 -13.49 0.88
C THR A 331 15.25 -13.22 0.24
N LYS A 332 16.35 -13.41 0.97
CA LYS A 332 17.72 -13.31 0.44
C LYS A 332 18.00 -14.29 -0.71
N LYS A 333 17.41 -15.48 -0.68
CA LYS A 333 17.53 -16.47 -1.77
C LYS A 333 16.74 -16.03 -3.01
N ILE A 334 15.53 -15.52 -2.83
CA ILE A 334 14.66 -14.98 -3.90
C ILE A 334 15.32 -13.78 -4.57
N LEU A 335 15.91 -12.85 -3.80
CA LEU A 335 16.61 -11.69 -4.36
C LEU A 335 17.82 -12.05 -5.22
N LYS A 336 18.40 -13.24 -5.03
CA LYS A 336 19.46 -13.77 -5.91
C LYS A 336 18.91 -14.38 -7.20
N LYS A 337 17.62 -14.71 -7.26
CA LYS A 337 16.96 -15.21 -8.46
C LYS A 337 16.72 -14.03 -9.41
N LYS A 338 17.01 -14.24 -10.69
CA LYS A 338 16.67 -13.28 -11.73
C LYS A 338 15.22 -13.55 -12.14
N TYR A 339 14.29 -12.84 -11.52
CA TYR A 339 12.88 -12.86 -11.97
C TYR A 339 12.71 -12.11 -13.26
#